data_AF-A0A382DN98-F1
#
_entry.id   AF-A0A382DN98-F1
#
_cell.length_a   1.000
_cell.length_b   1.000
_cell.length_c   1.000
_cell.angle_alpha   90.00
_cell.angle_beta   90.00
_cell.angle_gamma   90.00
#
_symmetry.space_group_name_H-M   'P 1'
#
loop_
_entity.id
_entity.type
_entity.pdbx_description
1 polymer ?
#
loop_
_entity_poly.entity_id
_entity_poly.type
_entity_poly.pdbx_seq_one_letter_code
_entity_poly.pdbx_strand_id
1 'polypeptide(L)'
;NASPYDETMVLDADMLVLENLDHWWKFLNNFELFFTSQVKTYRNEIVTSDFYRKAFTKNNLPNLYCGMHYFKKTKSNFNFFNLVEHIIKNYEVYYKRFIPLHTQNWCSMDVSVSLASNLVNNMNKITSKVDFLTFTHMKSYAQNWKHKTNKWMSYVNPYFDEKCNLKIGNYKQNGIFHYVDPEFLSDDILNKLEANV
;
A
#
# COMPACT_ATOMS: atom_id res chain seq x y z
N ASN A 1 6.78 -16.20 -16.30
CA ASN A 1 7.71 -15.81 -15.22
C ASN A 1 7.28 -14.46 -14.67
N ALA A 2 7.12 -14.34 -13.35
CA ALA A 2 6.59 -13.13 -12.71
C ALA A 2 7.63 -12.00 -12.52
N SER A 3 8.92 -12.32 -12.38
CA SER A 3 10.02 -11.37 -12.24
C SER A 3 11.34 -12.01 -12.72
N PRO A 4 12.30 -11.23 -13.27
CA PRO A 4 13.65 -11.72 -13.56
C PRO A 4 14.49 -11.90 -12.29
N TYR A 5 14.12 -11.26 -11.17
CA TYR A 5 14.86 -11.27 -9.92
C TYR A 5 14.44 -12.43 -8.99
N ASP A 6 15.34 -12.86 -8.09
CA ASP A 6 15.06 -13.90 -7.09
C ASP A 6 14.17 -13.40 -5.95
N GLU A 7 14.26 -12.11 -5.63
CA GLU A 7 13.38 -11.41 -4.71
C GLU A 7 13.04 -10.02 -5.27
N THR A 8 11.86 -9.52 -4.93
CA THR A 8 11.36 -8.25 -5.46
C THR A 8 10.47 -7.57 -4.43
N MET A 9 10.76 -6.31 -4.14
CA MET A 9 9.84 -5.39 -3.47
C MET A 9 9.15 -4.57 -4.56
N VAL A 10 7.82 -4.52 -4.51
CA VAL A 10 6.98 -3.79 -5.46
C VAL A 10 6.30 -2.65 -4.71
N LEU A 11 6.39 -1.46 -5.30
CA LEU A 11 5.72 -0.25 -4.84
C LEU A 11 4.75 0.25 -5.91
N ASP A 12 3.64 0.87 -5.50
CA ASP A 12 2.80 1.61 -6.45
C ASP A 12 3.59 2.78 -7.06
N ALA A 13 3.20 3.22 -8.25
CA ALA A 13 3.89 4.30 -8.97
C ALA A 13 3.77 5.67 -8.26
N ASP A 14 2.77 5.85 -7.41
CA ASP A 14 2.50 7.07 -6.65
C ASP A 14 3.13 7.07 -5.25
N MET A 15 4.34 6.51 -5.15
CA MET A 15 5.11 6.37 -3.91
C MET A 15 6.42 7.17 -3.97
N LEU A 16 6.77 7.86 -2.89
CA LEU A 16 8.13 8.38 -2.66
C LEU A 16 8.83 7.56 -1.59
N VAL A 17 10.07 7.15 -1.85
CA VAL A 17 10.96 6.53 -0.86
C VAL A 17 11.79 7.63 -0.22
N LEU A 18 11.63 7.82 1.09
CA LEU A 18 12.20 8.94 1.85
C LEU A 18 13.33 8.53 2.80
N GLU A 19 13.70 7.25 2.80
CA GLU A 19 14.81 6.71 3.60
C GLU A 19 15.45 5.50 2.92
N ASN A 20 16.63 5.10 3.39
CA ASN A 20 17.25 3.84 2.99
C ASN A 20 16.44 2.64 3.55
N LEU A 21 16.06 1.73 2.66
CA LEU A 21 15.22 0.56 2.97
C LEU A 21 16.02 -0.74 3.20
N ASP A 22 17.35 -0.71 3.37
CA ASP A 22 18.18 -1.93 3.51
C ASP A 22 17.74 -2.78 4.71
N HIS A 23 17.30 -2.13 5.78
CA HIS A 23 16.78 -2.81 6.96
C HIS A 23 15.45 -3.54 6.67
N TRP A 24 14.66 -3.08 5.69
CA TRP A 24 13.44 -3.75 5.26
C TRP A 24 13.78 -5.04 4.54
N TRP A 25 14.72 -5.01 3.60
CA TRP A 25 15.19 -6.21 2.89
C TRP A 25 15.71 -7.28 3.85
N LYS A 26 16.52 -6.90 4.84
CA LYS A 26 17.02 -7.82 5.87
C LYS A 26 15.88 -8.52 6.62
N PHE A 27 14.83 -7.78 6.99
CA PHE A 27 13.68 -8.36 7.68
C PHE A 27 12.79 -9.20 6.75
N LEU A 28 12.53 -8.71 5.54
CA LEU A 28 11.70 -9.37 4.53
C LEU A 28 12.28 -10.68 4.04
N ASN A 29 13.60 -10.88 4.15
CA ASN A 29 14.23 -12.16 3.86
C ASN A 29 13.67 -13.34 4.69
N ASN A 30 13.01 -13.07 5.82
CA ASN A 30 12.30 -14.10 6.60
C ASN A 30 10.98 -14.56 5.98
N PHE A 31 10.53 -13.94 4.89
CA PHE A 31 9.26 -14.20 4.24
C PHE A 31 9.49 -14.74 2.82
N GLU A 32 8.60 -15.62 2.36
CA GLU A 32 8.50 -15.92 0.92
C GLU A 32 7.64 -14.88 0.21
N LEU A 33 6.56 -14.42 0.85
CA LEU A 33 5.60 -13.46 0.34
C LEU A 33 5.20 -12.55 1.50
N PHE A 34 5.11 -11.26 1.25
CA PHE A 34 4.75 -10.27 2.26
C PHE A 34 3.88 -9.18 1.66
N PHE A 35 2.82 -8.80 2.37
CA PHE A 35 2.00 -7.64 2.07
C PHE A 35 1.92 -6.75 3.30
N THR A 36 1.92 -5.44 3.06
CA THR A 36 1.62 -4.46 4.10
C THR A 36 0.22 -4.70 4.64
N SER A 37 0.05 -4.75 5.97
CA SER A 37 -1.25 -4.99 6.62
C SER A 37 -1.78 -3.82 7.45
N GLN A 38 -0.93 -2.83 7.67
CA GLN A 38 -1.23 -1.59 8.38
C GLN A 38 -0.54 -0.43 7.67
N VAL A 39 -1.25 0.69 7.55
CA VAL A 39 -0.77 1.94 6.96
C VAL A 39 -0.93 3.07 7.96
N LYS A 40 -0.21 4.16 7.75
CA LYS A 40 -0.17 5.30 8.68
C LYS A 40 -0.74 6.58 8.07
N THR A 41 -1.26 7.45 8.93
CA THR A 41 -1.54 8.84 8.59
C THR A 41 -0.24 9.63 8.47
N TYR A 42 -0.28 10.84 7.90
CA TYR A 42 0.91 11.71 7.84
C TYR A 42 1.45 12.14 9.21
N ARG A 43 0.66 11.92 10.28
CA ARG A 43 1.06 12.15 11.68
C ARG A 43 1.63 10.89 12.36
N ASN A 44 1.93 9.85 11.58
CA ASN A 44 2.47 8.57 12.06
C ASN A 44 1.50 7.80 13.00
N GLU A 45 0.19 8.03 12.86
CA GLU A 45 -0.85 7.26 13.55
C GLU A 45 -1.28 6.07 12.68
N ILE A 46 -1.54 4.90 13.27
CA ILE A 46 -2.12 3.77 12.51
C ILE A 46 -3.52 4.17 12.00
N VAL A 47 -3.78 3.93 10.71
CA VAL A 47 -5.11 4.14 10.14
C VAL A 47 -6.10 3.10 10.67
N THR A 48 -7.14 3.58 11.35
CA THR A 48 -8.21 2.73 11.90
C THR A 48 -9.53 2.84 11.14
N SER A 49 -9.66 3.82 10.25
CA SER A 49 -10.87 4.05 9.44
C SER A 49 -11.05 2.98 8.37
N ASP A 50 -12.25 2.41 8.28
CA ASP A 50 -12.60 1.44 7.23
C ASP A 50 -13.26 2.07 6.00
N PHE A 51 -13.24 3.41 5.87
CA PHE A 51 -13.96 4.12 4.81
C PHE A 51 -13.70 3.57 3.40
N TYR A 52 -12.42 3.28 3.09
CA TYR A 52 -11.98 2.66 1.83
C TYR A 52 -11.83 1.13 1.90
N ARG A 53 -12.17 0.53 3.03
CA ARG A 53 -11.93 -0.87 3.37
C ARG A 53 -13.19 -1.62 3.81
N LYS A 54 -14.39 -1.07 3.58
CA LYS A 54 -15.68 -1.70 3.96
C LYS A 54 -15.85 -3.11 3.40
N ALA A 55 -15.42 -3.36 2.16
CA ALA A 55 -15.44 -4.70 1.57
C ALA A 55 -14.60 -5.70 2.39
N PHE A 56 -13.53 -5.24 3.01
CA PHE A 56 -12.63 -6.07 3.82
C PHE A 56 -13.26 -6.34 5.18
N THR A 57 -13.64 -5.28 5.90
CA THR A 57 -14.20 -5.39 7.27
C THR A 57 -15.53 -6.12 7.31
N LYS A 58 -16.38 -5.96 6.29
CA LYS A 58 -17.72 -6.59 6.26
C LYS A 58 -17.71 -8.04 5.80
N ASN A 59 -16.71 -8.47 5.03
CA ASN A 59 -16.59 -9.86 4.56
C ASN A 59 -15.42 -10.61 5.23
N ASN A 60 -14.84 -10.06 6.30
CA ASN A 60 -13.71 -10.63 7.03
C ASN A 60 -12.51 -10.98 6.14
N LEU A 61 -12.22 -10.15 5.14
CA LEU A 61 -11.04 -10.33 4.30
C LEU A 61 -9.78 -9.88 5.05
N PRO A 62 -8.62 -10.51 4.77
CA PRO A 62 -7.32 -10.00 5.17
C PRO A 62 -7.15 -8.53 4.77
N ASN A 63 -6.71 -7.67 5.69
CA ASN A 63 -6.50 -6.25 5.40
C ASN A 63 -5.14 -6.04 4.72
N LEU A 64 -5.02 -6.38 3.44
CA LEU A 64 -3.76 -6.28 2.69
C LEU A 64 -3.75 -5.04 1.81
N TYR A 65 -2.59 -4.37 1.76
CA TYR A 65 -2.32 -3.22 0.90
C TYR A 65 -1.26 -3.62 -0.13
N CYS A 66 -1.62 -3.60 -1.41
CA CYS A 66 -0.71 -3.94 -2.51
C CYS A 66 0.35 -2.86 -2.76
N GLY A 67 0.11 -1.62 -2.30
CA GLY A 67 1.00 -0.49 -2.55
C GLY A 67 2.43 -0.66 -2.03
N MET A 68 2.64 -1.56 -1.06
CA MET A 68 3.95 -2.17 -0.84
C MET A 68 3.78 -3.65 -0.53
N HIS A 69 4.42 -4.48 -1.36
CA HIS A 69 4.52 -5.92 -1.14
C HIS A 69 5.87 -6.46 -1.59
N TYR A 70 6.21 -7.66 -1.12
CA TYR A 70 7.47 -8.33 -1.42
C TYR A 70 7.21 -9.79 -1.74
N PHE A 71 8.00 -10.36 -2.65
CA PHE A 71 7.96 -11.79 -2.93
C PHE A 71 9.31 -12.34 -3.36
N LYS A 72 9.54 -13.61 -3.05
CA LYS A 72 10.60 -14.45 -3.62
C LYS A 72 10.10 -15.22 -4.82
N LYS A 73 10.99 -15.55 -5.75
CA LYS A 73 10.69 -16.37 -6.93
C LYS A 73 10.57 -17.84 -6.53
N THR A 74 9.39 -18.24 -6.04
CA THR A 74 9.08 -19.62 -5.63
C THR A 74 7.89 -20.19 -6.40
N LYS A 75 7.77 -21.52 -6.42
CA LYS A 75 6.61 -22.18 -7.02
C LYS A 75 5.30 -21.84 -6.26
N SER A 76 5.39 -21.68 -4.94
CA SER A 76 4.27 -21.26 -4.09
C SER A 76 3.75 -19.88 -4.52
N ASN A 77 4.64 -18.90 -4.65
CA ASN A 77 4.28 -17.54 -5.06
C ASN A 77 3.77 -17.50 -6.50
N PHE A 78 4.37 -18.28 -7.40
CA PHE A 78 3.85 -18.42 -8.76
C PHE A 78 2.39 -18.90 -8.79
N ASN A 79 2.05 -19.92 -7.99
CA ASN A 79 0.68 -20.40 -7.90
C ASN A 79 -0.25 -19.37 -7.25
N PHE A 80 0.21 -18.66 -6.21
CA PHE A 80 -0.55 -17.58 -5.58
C PHE A 80 -0.87 -16.46 -6.57
N PHE A 81 0.11 -15.97 -7.33
CA PHE A 81 -0.12 -14.91 -8.32
C PHE A 81 -0.96 -15.37 -9.51
N ASN A 82 -0.89 -16.65 -9.92
CA ASN A 82 -1.83 -17.21 -10.92
C ASN A 82 -3.27 -17.20 -10.40
N LEU A 83 -3.49 -17.49 -9.11
CA LEU A 83 -4.82 -17.38 -8.51
C LEU A 83 -5.29 -15.92 -8.48
N VAL A 84 -4.41 -14.99 -8.10
CA VAL A 84 -4.71 -13.54 -8.15
C VAL A 84 -5.07 -13.11 -9.57
N GLU A 85 -4.31 -13.52 -10.58
CA GLU A 85 -4.61 -13.23 -11.99
C GLU A 85 -5.97 -13.80 -12.42
N HIS A 86 -6.26 -15.04 -12.02
CA HIS A 86 -7.55 -15.66 -12.33
C HIS A 86 -8.72 -14.93 -11.67
N ILE A 87 -8.54 -14.46 -10.42
CA ILE A 87 -9.53 -13.61 -9.74
C ILE A 87 -9.71 -12.29 -10.48
N ILE A 88 -8.63 -11.60 -10.86
CA ILE A 88 -8.68 -10.32 -11.58
C ILE A 88 -9.44 -10.45 -12.91
N LYS A 89 -9.12 -11.48 -13.71
CA LYS A 89 -9.79 -11.75 -15.00
C LYS A 89 -11.29 -12.03 -14.86
N ASN A 90 -11.73 -12.47 -13.68
CA ASN A 90 -13.11 -12.87 -13.42
C ASN A 90 -13.69 -12.12 -12.21
N TYR A 91 -13.22 -10.89 -11.94
CA TYR A 91 -13.42 -10.24 -10.64
C TYR A 91 -14.89 -10.07 -10.29
N GLU A 92 -15.76 -9.78 -11.26
CA GLU A 92 -17.21 -9.62 -11.04
C GLU A 92 -17.85 -10.89 -10.45
N VAL A 93 -17.47 -12.06 -10.98
CA VAL A 93 -17.98 -13.37 -10.52
C VAL A 93 -17.43 -13.68 -9.13
N TYR A 94 -16.12 -13.50 -8.92
CA TYR A 94 -15.49 -13.76 -7.63
C TYR A 94 -16.01 -12.83 -6.55
N TYR A 95 -16.09 -11.52 -6.81
CA TYR A 95 -16.51 -10.53 -5.84
C TYR A 95 -17.97 -10.73 -5.47
N LYS A 96 -18.86 -10.97 -6.44
CA LYS A 96 -20.27 -11.28 -6.17
C LYS A 96 -20.44 -12.53 -5.31
N ARG A 97 -19.60 -13.55 -5.53
CA ARG A 97 -19.70 -14.84 -4.82
C ARG A 97 -19.09 -14.79 -3.41
N PHE A 98 -17.92 -14.19 -3.26
CA PHE A 98 -17.11 -14.28 -2.04
C PHE A 98 -17.08 -12.98 -1.22
N ILE A 99 -17.56 -11.87 -1.77
CA ILE A 99 -17.56 -10.54 -1.14
C ILE A 99 -18.96 -9.90 -1.30
N PRO A 100 -20.03 -10.54 -0.80
CA PRO A 100 -21.41 -10.08 -1.03
C PRO A 100 -21.75 -8.76 -0.32
N LEU A 101 -20.97 -8.34 0.68
CA LEU A 101 -21.23 -7.11 1.44
C LEU A 101 -20.32 -5.98 0.94
N HIS A 102 -20.88 -4.82 0.58
CA HIS A 102 -20.10 -3.70 0.04
C HIS A 102 -19.20 -4.09 -1.15
N THR A 103 -19.70 -4.96 -2.03
CA THR A 103 -19.02 -5.39 -3.25
C THR A 103 -18.59 -4.19 -4.09
N GLN A 104 -17.33 -4.17 -4.52
CA GLN A 104 -16.84 -3.16 -5.46
C GLN A 104 -17.27 -3.52 -6.89
N ASN A 105 -17.69 -2.53 -7.66
CA ASN A 105 -18.03 -2.67 -9.08
C ASN A 105 -16.84 -2.38 -10.02
N TRP A 106 -15.61 -2.40 -9.47
CA TRP A 106 -14.36 -2.30 -10.22
C TRP A 106 -13.39 -3.36 -9.71
N CYS A 107 -12.43 -3.74 -10.54
CA CYS A 107 -11.36 -4.65 -10.12
C CYS A 107 -10.36 -3.91 -9.22
N SER A 108 -10.16 -4.39 -8.00
CA SER A 108 -9.19 -3.84 -7.05
C SER A 108 -8.09 -4.84 -6.76
N MET A 109 -6.84 -4.44 -6.92
CA MET A 109 -5.70 -5.30 -6.58
C MET A 109 -5.71 -5.71 -5.11
N ASP A 110 -5.92 -4.76 -4.19
CA ASP A 110 -6.01 -5.04 -2.75
C ASP A 110 -7.09 -6.10 -2.45
N VAL A 111 -8.27 -5.97 -3.05
CA VAL A 111 -9.37 -6.93 -2.83
C VAL A 111 -9.06 -8.29 -3.45
N SER A 112 -8.54 -8.33 -4.67
CA SER A 112 -8.19 -9.59 -5.36
C SER A 112 -7.11 -10.37 -4.61
N VAL A 113 -6.06 -9.69 -4.14
CA VAL A 113 -5.00 -10.30 -3.33
C VAL A 113 -5.53 -10.77 -1.98
N SER A 114 -6.37 -9.96 -1.32
CA SER A 114 -6.96 -10.33 -0.04
C SER A 114 -7.89 -11.54 -0.16
N LEU A 115 -8.69 -11.60 -1.23
CA LEU A 115 -9.51 -12.77 -1.53
C LEU A 115 -8.65 -14.00 -1.82
N ALA A 116 -7.59 -13.87 -2.62
CA ALA A 116 -6.66 -14.98 -2.88
C ALA A 116 -6.05 -15.49 -1.57
N SER A 117 -5.54 -14.59 -0.73
CA SER A 117 -4.97 -14.90 0.59
C SER A 117 -5.98 -15.61 1.51
N ASN A 118 -7.23 -15.16 1.50
CA ASN A 118 -8.30 -15.78 2.25
C ASN A 118 -8.59 -17.21 1.77
N LEU A 119 -8.66 -17.43 0.45
CA LEU A 119 -8.91 -18.74 -0.15
C LEU A 119 -7.78 -19.75 0.13
N VAL A 120 -6.52 -19.30 0.16
CA VAL A 120 -5.37 -20.16 0.48
C VAL A 120 -5.02 -20.19 1.97
N ASN A 121 -5.74 -19.43 2.80
CA ASN A 121 -5.57 -19.32 4.25
C ASN A 121 -4.11 -19.06 4.69
N ASN A 122 -3.46 -18.05 4.11
CA ASN A 122 -2.03 -17.78 4.35
C ASN A 122 -1.72 -16.46 5.09
N MET A 123 -2.74 -15.72 5.56
CA MET A 123 -2.57 -14.36 6.13
C MET A 123 -1.48 -14.27 7.20
N ASN A 124 -1.43 -15.23 8.13
CA ASN A 124 -0.46 -15.26 9.23
C ASN A 124 1.00 -15.47 8.78
N LYS A 125 1.22 -15.87 7.51
CA LYS A 125 2.54 -16.11 6.93
C LYS A 125 3.02 -14.97 6.04
N ILE A 126 2.12 -14.06 5.65
CA ILE A 126 2.40 -13.02 4.65
C ILE A 126 2.24 -11.60 5.20
N THR A 127 2.11 -11.47 6.51
CA THR A 127 1.96 -10.19 7.20
C THR A 127 2.80 -10.18 8.47
N SER A 128 3.11 -8.99 8.96
CA SER A 128 3.77 -8.77 10.24
C SER A 128 3.20 -7.54 10.92
N LYS A 129 3.27 -7.50 12.25
CA LYS A 129 2.86 -6.35 13.08
C LYS A 129 4.01 -5.37 13.35
N VAL A 130 5.15 -5.51 12.67
CA VAL A 130 6.26 -4.55 12.81
C VAL A 130 5.85 -3.19 12.26
N ASP A 131 6.26 -2.13 12.96
CA ASP A 131 5.78 -0.77 12.69
C ASP A 131 6.47 -0.06 11.51
N PHE A 132 7.54 -0.64 10.97
CA PHE A 132 8.32 -0.04 9.87
C PHE A 132 7.95 -0.57 8.49
N LEU A 133 7.43 -1.81 8.35
CA LEU A 133 6.93 -2.34 7.07
C LEU A 133 5.52 -1.81 6.78
N THR A 134 5.45 -0.50 6.57
CA THR A 134 4.24 0.29 6.40
C THR A 134 4.55 1.48 5.50
N PHE A 135 3.53 2.23 5.12
CA PHE A 135 3.70 3.48 4.40
C PHE A 135 2.70 4.51 4.91
N THR A 136 3.04 5.79 4.74
CA THR A 136 2.08 6.88 4.93
C THR A 136 1.11 6.86 3.76
N HIS A 137 -0.19 6.72 4.03
CA HIS A 137 -1.21 6.68 2.99
C HIS A 137 -2.05 7.94 2.97
N MET A 138 -1.84 8.84 2.01
CA MET A 138 -2.46 10.18 1.97
C MET A 138 -3.92 10.22 1.53
N LYS A 139 -4.64 9.09 1.52
CA LYS A 139 -6.09 9.13 1.31
C LYS A 139 -6.77 9.96 2.39
N SER A 140 -7.45 11.03 1.99
CA SER A 140 -8.00 12.06 2.89
C SER A 140 -8.89 11.50 4.00
N TYR A 141 -9.76 10.53 3.71
CA TYR A 141 -10.67 9.95 4.71
C TYR A 141 -10.00 8.95 5.67
N ALA A 142 -8.71 8.66 5.45
CA ALA A 142 -7.86 7.91 6.37
C ALA A 142 -7.11 8.81 7.36
N GLN A 143 -7.11 10.15 7.17
CA GLN A 143 -6.26 11.08 7.94
C GLN A 143 -6.82 11.52 9.29
N ASN A 144 -7.92 10.92 9.78
CA ASN A 144 -8.60 11.31 11.03
C ASN A 144 -8.97 12.82 11.09
N TRP A 145 -9.22 13.46 9.94
CA TRP A 145 -9.63 14.86 9.89
C TRP A 145 -11.09 15.04 10.31
N LYS A 146 -11.38 16.13 11.01
CA LYS A 146 -12.74 16.52 11.39
C LYS A 146 -13.57 16.85 10.14
N HIS A 147 -12.98 17.58 9.20
CA HIS A 147 -13.61 17.93 7.93
C HIS A 147 -13.12 16.99 6.84
N LYS A 148 -14.07 16.44 6.09
CA LYS A 148 -13.80 15.54 4.98
C LYS A 148 -13.51 16.34 3.72
N THR A 149 -12.44 15.97 3.03
CA THR A 149 -12.10 16.47 1.70
C THR A 149 -11.74 15.28 0.82
N ASN A 150 -11.85 15.44 -0.50
CA ASN A 150 -11.42 14.42 -1.44
C ASN A 150 -9.92 14.52 -1.74
N LYS A 151 -9.39 15.74 -1.90
CA LYS A 151 -7.97 16.01 -2.14
C LYS A 151 -7.27 16.41 -0.86
N TRP A 152 -6.21 15.72 -0.47
CA TRP A 152 -5.54 15.99 0.81
C TRP A 152 -4.77 17.32 0.75
N MET A 153 -4.29 17.70 -0.44
CA MET A 153 -3.56 18.96 -0.67
C MET A 153 -4.43 20.20 -0.43
N SER A 154 -5.75 20.07 -0.45
CA SER A 154 -6.68 21.17 -0.11
C SER A 154 -6.75 21.45 1.40
N TYR A 155 -6.21 20.56 2.22
CA TYR A 155 -6.33 20.60 3.68
C TYR A 155 -5.00 20.82 4.40
N VAL A 156 -3.92 20.25 3.86
CA VAL A 156 -2.58 20.36 4.46
C VAL A 156 -1.53 20.62 3.39
N ASN A 157 -0.64 21.57 3.67
CA ASN A 157 0.42 21.94 2.74
C ASN A 157 1.60 20.97 2.86
N PRO A 158 2.09 20.43 1.74
CA PRO A 158 3.39 19.79 1.67
C PRO A 158 4.51 20.81 1.52
N TYR A 159 5.71 20.49 2.02
CA TYR A 159 6.92 21.21 1.65
C TYR A 159 8.16 20.32 1.82
N PHE A 160 9.19 20.62 1.03
CA PHE A 160 10.52 20.05 1.16
C PHE A 160 11.45 21.10 1.76
N ASP A 161 12.19 20.75 2.82
CA ASP A 161 13.23 21.65 3.35
C ASP A 161 14.47 21.74 2.43
N GLU A 162 15.48 22.49 2.84
CA GLU A 162 16.74 22.66 2.08
C GLU A 162 17.51 21.35 1.90
N LYS A 163 17.28 20.37 2.78
CA LYS A 163 17.89 19.04 2.71
C LYS A 163 16.95 18.01 2.05
N CYS A 164 15.95 18.49 1.30
CA CYS A 164 14.95 17.67 0.63
C CYS A 164 14.19 16.70 1.56
N ASN A 165 14.05 17.02 2.85
CA ASN A 165 13.15 16.24 3.72
C ASN A 165 11.70 16.68 3.47
N LEU A 166 10.84 15.73 3.12
CA LEU A 166 9.40 15.97 3.00
C LEU A 166 8.77 16.22 4.37
N LYS A 167 7.96 17.26 4.45
CA LYS A 167 7.08 17.56 5.59
C LYS A 167 5.66 17.80 5.12
N ILE A 168 4.70 17.25 5.85
CA ILE A 168 3.26 17.47 5.65
C ILE A 168 2.72 18.11 6.92
N GLY A 169 2.29 19.37 6.86
CA GLY A 169 1.73 20.07 8.03
C GLY A 169 2.65 20.07 9.25
N ASN A 170 3.97 20.29 9.03
CA ASN A 170 5.06 20.25 10.01
C ASN A 170 5.49 18.85 10.52
N TYR A 171 4.86 17.77 10.05
CA TYR A 171 5.31 16.41 10.36
C TYR A 171 6.31 15.95 9.32
N LYS A 172 7.54 15.64 9.74
CA LYS A 172 8.55 15.02 8.87
C LYS A 172 8.08 13.62 8.47
N GLN A 173 8.07 13.35 7.17
CA GLN A 173 7.76 12.05 6.61
C GLN A 173 9.06 11.22 6.50
N ASN A 174 8.95 9.91 6.74
CA ASN A 174 10.03 8.92 6.61
C ASN A 174 9.46 7.65 5.98
N GLY A 175 10.30 6.65 5.68
CA GLY A 175 9.86 5.40 5.05
C GLY A 175 9.34 5.64 3.63
N ILE A 176 8.16 5.10 3.36
CA ILE A 176 7.48 5.25 2.07
C ILE A 176 6.27 6.18 2.23
N PHE A 177 6.11 7.11 1.30
CA PHE A 177 5.03 8.08 1.26
C PHE A 177 4.16 7.88 0.02
N HIS A 178 2.96 7.36 0.21
CA HIS A 178 1.95 7.18 -0.83
C HIS A 178 1.14 8.47 -0.99
N TYR A 179 1.45 9.25 -2.03
CA TYR A 179 0.91 10.59 -2.15
C TYR A 179 -0.50 10.66 -2.74
N VAL A 180 -0.97 9.67 -3.51
CA VAL A 180 -2.36 9.53 -4.02
C VAL A 180 -2.84 10.64 -4.98
N ASP A 181 -2.64 11.91 -4.65
CA ASP A 181 -3.01 13.06 -5.47
C ASP A 181 -1.87 13.34 -6.46
N PRO A 182 -2.06 13.15 -7.78
CA PRO A 182 -0.99 13.28 -8.78
C PRO A 182 -0.45 14.72 -8.91
N GLU A 183 -1.24 15.72 -8.51
CA GLU A 183 -0.83 17.13 -8.46
C GLU A 183 0.27 17.40 -7.43
N PHE A 184 0.54 16.46 -6.51
CA PHE A 184 1.59 16.60 -5.50
C PHE A 184 2.99 16.63 -6.12
N LEU A 185 3.30 15.70 -7.02
CA LEU A 185 4.65 15.55 -7.57
C LEU A 185 4.79 16.37 -8.86
N SER A 186 4.77 17.70 -8.72
CA SER A 186 4.97 18.64 -9.83
C SER A 186 6.41 18.63 -10.37
N ASP A 187 6.61 19.10 -11.60
CA ASP A 187 7.92 19.27 -12.23
C ASP A 187 8.90 20.09 -11.35
N ASP A 188 8.43 21.13 -10.66
CA ASP A 188 9.26 21.93 -9.76
C ASP A 188 9.80 21.12 -8.57
N ILE A 189 8.98 20.22 -8.02
CA ILE A 189 9.38 19.31 -6.93
C ILE A 189 10.36 18.28 -7.47
N LEU A 190 10.09 17.69 -8.64
CA LEU A 190 10.98 16.73 -9.29
C LEU A 190 12.36 17.34 -9.54
N ASN A 191 12.42 18.51 -10.18
CA ASN A 191 13.66 19.23 -10.46
C ASN A 191 14.44 19.54 -9.16
N LYS A 192 13.74 19.94 -8.09
CA LYS A 192 14.37 20.18 -6.78
C LYS A 192 14.98 18.90 -6.20
N LEU A 193 14.28 17.77 -6.29
CA LEU A 193 14.77 16.49 -5.76
C LEU A 193 15.98 15.99 -6.54
N GLU A 194 15.93 16.05 -7.88
CA GLU A 194 17.02 15.60 -8.76
C GLU A 194 18.30 16.43 -8.59
N ALA A 195 18.17 17.74 -8.37
CA ALA A 195 19.33 18.62 -8.16
C ALA A 195 20.10 18.33 -6.84
N ASN A 196 19.55 17.52 -5.94
CA ASN A 196 20.12 17.20 -4.63
C ASN A 196 20.48 15.71 -4.47
N VAL A 197 20.56 14.95 -5.58
CA VAL A 197 21.07 13.57 -5.63
C VAL A 197 22.56 13.55 -5.93
#